data_AF-A0A2W0CGS6-F1
#
_entry.id   AF-A0A2W0CGS6-F1
#
_cell.length_a   1.000
_cell.length_b   1.000
_cell.length_c   1.000
_cell.angle_alpha   90.00
_cell.angle_beta   90.00
_cell.angle_gamma   90.00
#
_symmetry.space_group_name_H-M   'P 1'
#
loop_
_entity.id
_entity.type
_entity.pdbx_description
1 polymer ?
#
loop_
_entity_poly.entity_id
_entity_poly.type
_entity_poly.pdbx_seq_one_letter_code
_entity_poly.pdbx_strand_id
1 'polypeptide(L)'
;MTKYIKWLGLIFGVVVLNILLFSPGFIGLGFGGGAFSTALSVTMLFGSVMALCYGSYTLLFKQPVVLPVKQIETHEDYVEALSFYRRIKVLEEDITLGLSQLSRMKKKKETLLNVLNQRFDPGELSYKKFASVTLEVEKLLYLNIRSVLNRLHVFDEAEYAALMKSKSSKIPPKLFQEKTKVYNDYLSYVKDSLHTNEEILLKLDQLLLEISRLDSFEAGDIEQMPCMQDIDQLIKHTKLYRQ
;
A
#
# COMPACT_ATOMS: atom_id res chain seq x y z
N MET A 1 13.18 2.45 -20.16
CA MET A 1 14.45 1.93 -19.61
C MET A 1 14.27 0.99 -18.43
N THR A 2 13.47 1.31 -17.42
CA THR A 2 13.31 0.49 -16.20
C THR A 2 12.84 -0.95 -16.45
N LYS A 3 11.98 -1.21 -17.46
CA LYS A 3 11.57 -2.57 -17.84
C LYS A 3 12.74 -3.45 -18.29
N TYR A 4 13.60 -2.93 -19.17
CA TYR A 4 14.76 -3.69 -19.65
C TYR A 4 15.78 -3.96 -18.55
N ILE A 5 15.96 -3.02 -17.61
CA ILE A 5 16.82 -3.22 -16.43
C ILE A 5 16.29 -4.34 -15.53
N LYS A 6 14.98 -4.35 -15.25
CA LYS A 6 14.35 -5.42 -14.46
C LYS A 6 14.39 -6.77 -15.18
N TRP A 7 14.23 -6.78 -16.49
CA TRP A 7 14.36 -7.99 -17.31
C TRP A 7 15.78 -8.55 -17.31
N LEU A 8 16.80 -7.69 -17.46
CA LEU A 8 18.21 -8.09 -17.33
C LEU A 8 18.51 -8.61 -15.92
N GLY A 9 17.94 -7.98 -14.89
CA GLY A 9 18.05 -8.46 -13.51
C GLY A 9 17.46 -9.86 -13.32
N LEU A 10 16.31 -10.16 -13.94
CA LEU A 10 15.70 -11.49 -13.92
C LEU A 10 16.63 -12.53 -14.56
N ILE A 11 17.15 -12.25 -15.77
CA ILE A 11 18.09 -13.16 -16.46
C ILE A 11 19.33 -13.39 -15.62
N PHE A 12 19.93 -12.30 -15.14
CA PHE A 12 21.13 -12.38 -14.33
C PHE A 12 20.91 -13.20 -13.05
N GLY A 13 19.79 -12.99 -12.36
CA GLY A 13 19.44 -13.76 -11.16
C GLY A 13 19.29 -15.26 -11.44
N VAL A 14 18.61 -15.63 -12.53
CA VAL A 14 18.45 -17.04 -12.92
C VAL A 14 19.80 -17.67 -13.30
N VAL A 15 20.66 -16.94 -14.00
CA VAL A 15 22.02 -17.41 -14.35
C VAL A 15 22.85 -17.65 -13.09
N VAL A 16 22.90 -16.67 -12.17
CA VAL A 16 23.63 -16.81 -10.90
C VAL A 16 23.10 -17.98 -10.08
N LEU A 17 21.77 -18.14 -9.99
CA LEU A 17 21.15 -19.25 -9.27
C LEU A 17 21.56 -20.61 -9.84
N ASN A 18 21.53 -20.77 -11.17
CA ASN A 18 21.98 -22.00 -11.82
C ASN A 18 23.47 -22.26 -11.59
N ILE A 19 24.32 -21.23 -11.64
CA ILE A 19 25.76 -21.38 -11.34
C ILE A 19 25.96 -21.87 -9.89
N LEU A 20 25.26 -21.29 -8.91
CA LEU A 20 25.37 -21.71 -7.52
C LEU A 20 24.88 -23.15 -7.29
N LEU A 21 23.81 -23.56 -7.99
CA LEU A 21 23.23 -24.89 -7.85
C LEU A 21 24.07 -25.99 -8.52
N PHE A 22 24.59 -25.74 -9.72
CA PHE A 22 25.28 -26.73 -10.54
C PHE A 22 26.81 -26.68 -10.46
N SER A 23 27.40 -25.62 -9.88
CA SER A 23 28.84 -25.54 -9.69
C SER A 23 29.32 -26.48 -8.59
N PRO A 24 30.37 -27.30 -8.82
CA PRO A 24 30.98 -28.17 -7.82
C PRO A 24 31.57 -27.42 -6.61
N GLY A 25 31.84 -26.12 -6.74
CA GLY A 25 32.37 -25.28 -5.65
C GLY A 25 31.31 -24.81 -4.64
N PHE A 26 30.03 -25.06 -4.90
CA PHE A 26 28.92 -24.68 -4.03
C PHE A 26 28.05 -25.91 -3.71
N ILE A 27 26.87 -26.05 -4.34
CA ILE A 27 25.95 -27.15 -4.07
C ILE A 27 26.29 -28.39 -4.93
N GLY A 28 26.75 -28.19 -6.17
CA GLY A 28 27.25 -29.27 -7.02
C GLY A 28 26.18 -30.28 -7.46
N LEU A 29 24.95 -29.83 -7.76
CA LEU A 29 23.92 -30.70 -8.34
C LEU A 29 24.40 -31.27 -9.67
N GLY A 30 24.23 -32.59 -9.85
CA GLY A 30 24.72 -33.32 -11.02
C GLY A 30 23.68 -34.23 -11.63
N PHE A 31 23.93 -34.63 -12.88
CA PHE A 31 23.07 -35.55 -13.64
C PHE A 31 23.48 -37.03 -13.51
N GLY A 32 24.58 -37.31 -12.81
CA GLY A 32 25.16 -38.65 -12.63
C GLY A 32 25.16 -39.19 -11.20
N GLY A 33 24.41 -38.55 -10.29
CA GLY A 33 24.28 -38.99 -8.90
C GLY A 33 23.13 -39.98 -8.69
N GLY A 34 22.60 -40.05 -7.46
CA GLY A 34 21.40 -40.83 -7.15
C GLY A 34 20.14 -40.27 -7.79
N ALA A 35 19.09 -41.09 -7.91
CA ALA A 35 17.82 -40.72 -8.57
C ALA A 35 17.21 -39.40 -8.05
N PHE A 36 17.33 -39.14 -6.75
CA PHE A 36 16.88 -37.89 -6.13
C PHE A 36 17.67 -36.66 -6.62
N SER A 37 19.00 -36.76 -6.72
CA SER A 37 19.85 -35.67 -7.20
C SER A 37 19.56 -35.33 -8.65
N THR A 38 19.40 -36.35 -9.50
CA THR A 38 19.05 -36.16 -10.91
C THR A 38 17.66 -35.56 -11.08
N ALA A 39 16.66 -36.01 -10.31
CA ALA A 39 15.31 -35.45 -10.35
C ALA A 39 15.28 -33.97 -9.90
N LEU A 40 16.03 -33.62 -8.85
CA LEU A 40 16.15 -32.26 -8.36
C LEU A 40 16.84 -31.34 -9.39
N SER A 41 17.91 -31.83 -10.01
CA SER A 41 18.65 -31.14 -11.09
C SER A 41 17.73 -30.81 -12.28
N VAL A 42 16.96 -31.79 -12.76
CA VAL A 42 16.03 -31.59 -13.88
C VAL A 42 14.91 -30.62 -13.50
N THR A 43 14.36 -30.73 -12.30
CA THR A 43 13.28 -29.84 -11.82
C THR A 43 13.76 -28.39 -11.71
N MET A 44 14.98 -28.15 -11.21
CA MET A 44 15.55 -26.81 -11.10
C MET A 44 15.82 -26.17 -12.48
N LEU A 45 16.29 -26.94 -13.46
CA LEU A 45 16.43 -26.45 -14.83
C LEU A 45 15.07 -26.10 -15.46
N PHE A 46 14.09 -27.00 -15.32
CA PHE A 46 12.76 -26.75 -15.86
C PHE A 46 12.08 -25.55 -15.18
N GLY A 47 12.20 -25.44 -13.86
CA GLY A 47 11.74 -24.29 -13.08
C GLY A 47 12.41 -22.99 -13.51
N SER A 48 13.72 -23.01 -13.80
CA SER A 48 14.45 -21.84 -14.31
C SER A 48 13.95 -21.40 -15.68
N VAL A 49 13.69 -22.34 -16.59
CA VAL A 49 13.09 -22.06 -17.91
C VAL A 49 11.69 -21.47 -17.74
N MET A 50 10.84 -22.07 -16.91
CA MET A 50 9.51 -21.54 -16.62
C MET A 50 9.56 -20.14 -16.01
N ALA A 51 10.46 -19.89 -15.06
CA ALA A 51 10.63 -18.58 -14.43
C ALA A 51 11.07 -17.51 -15.44
N LEU A 52 11.98 -17.85 -16.35
CA LEU A 52 12.39 -16.96 -17.44
C LEU A 52 11.26 -16.69 -18.42
N CYS A 53 10.51 -17.71 -18.85
CA CYS A 53 9.39 -17.56 -19.76
C CYS A 53 8.27 -16.71 -19.15
N TYR A 54 7.83 -17.04 -17.93
CA TYR A 54 6.76 -16.32 -17.23
C TYR A 54 7.19 -14.91 -16.82
N GLY A 55 8.40 -14.76 -16.26
CA GLY A 55 8.97 -13.46 -15.89
C GLY A 55 9.15 -12.56 -17.12
N SER A 56 9.63 -13.09 -18.24
CA SER A 56 9.73 -12.32 -19.49
C SER A 56 8.36 -11.94 -20.04
N TYR A 57 7.39 -12.85 -20.04
CA TYR A 57 6.01 -12.55 -20.47
C TYR A 57 5.38 -11.43 -19.64
N THR A 58 5.44 -11.54 -18.31
CA THR A 58 4.87 -10.55 -17.40
C THR A 58 5.56 -9.18 -17.50
N LEU A 59 6.87 -9.14 -17.74
CA LEU A 59 7.63 -7.90 -17.69
C LEU A 59 7.72 -7.18 -19.04
N LEU A 60 7.75 -7.94 -20.15
CA LEU A 60 7.85 -7.41 -21.51
C LEU A 60 6.49 -7.33 -22.23
N PHE A 61 5.61 -8.32 -22.05
CA PHE A 61 4.44 -8.53 -22.92
C PHE A 61 3.09 -8.29 -22.24
N LYS A 62 2.99 -8.40 -20.90
CA LYS A 62 1.76 -8.03 -20.18
C LYS A 62 1.56 -6.53 -20.34
N GLN A 63 0.69 -6.16 -21.29
CA GLN A 63 0.19 -4.80 -21.39
C GLN A 63 -0.59 -4.51 -20.10
N PRO A 64 -0.41 -3.34 -19.47
CA PRO A 64 -1.20 -2.99 -18.30
C PRO A 64 -2.65 -2.89 -18.76
N VAL A 65 -3.43 -3.91 -18.43
CA VAL A 65 -4.85 -3.98 -18.80
C VAL A 65 -5.56 -2.96 -17.94
N VAL A 66 -6.32 -2.07 -18.56
CA VAL A 66 -7.27 -1.23 -17.82
C VAL A 66 -8.34 -2.16 -17.29
N LEU A 67 -8.26 -2.52 -16.01
CA LEU A 67 -9.27 -3.33 -15.36
C LEU A 67 -10.60 -2.55 -15.42
N PRO A 68 -11.69 -3.16 -15.93
CA PRO A 68 -13.01 -2.56 -15.80
C PRO A 68 -13.27 -2.29 -14.32
N VAL A 69 -13.72 -1.08 -13.98
CA VAL A 69 -13.87 -0.67 -12.56
C VAL A 69 -14.80 -1.61 -11.76
N LYS A 70 -15.70 -2.34 -12.45
CA LYS A 70 -16.57 -3.36 -11.86
C LYS A 70 -15.83 -4.61 -11.34
N GLN A 71 -14.62 -4.90 -11.82
CA GLN A 71 -13.85 -6.09 -11.48
C GLN A 71 -12.79 -5.84 -10.38
N ILE A 72 -12.72 -4.61 -9.85
CA ILE A 72 -11.72 -4.24 -8.84
C ILE A 72 -12.26 -4.62 -7.46
N GLU A 73 -11.60 -5.55 -6.78
CA GLU A 73 -12.03 -6.02 -5.46
C GLU A 73 -10.92 -5.91 -4.42
N THR A 74 -9.68 -6.25 -4.80
CA THR A 74 -8.56 -6.35 -3.87
C THR A 74 -7.74 -5.06 -3.81
N HIS A 75 -6.97 -4.89 -2.73
CA HIS A 75 -6.02 -3.79 -2.60
C HIS A 75 -5.08 -3.67 -3.81
N GLU A 76 -4.54 -4.81 -4.25
CA GLU A 76 -3.59 -4.85 -5.35
C GLU A 76 -4.26 -4.47 -6.68
N ASP A 77 -5.54 -4.81 -6.88
CA ASP A 77 -6.30 -4.37 -8.06
C ASP A 77 -6.46 -2.84 -8.10
N TYR A 78 -6.74 -2.20 -6.95
CA TYR A 78 -6.81 -0.75 -6.86
C TYR A 78 -5.45 -0.10 -7.14
N VAL A 79 -4.37 -0.66 -6.61
CA VAL A 79 -2.99 -0.19 -6.87
C VAL A 79 -2.66 -0.33 -8.35
N GLU A 80 -2.93 -1.48 -8.97
CA GLU A 80 -2.67 -1.72 -10.39
C GLU A 80 -3.48 -0.75 -11.27
N ALA A 81 -4.80 -0.64 -11.04
CA ALA A 81 -5.68 0.24 -11.80
C ALA A 81 -5.29 1.71 -11.68
N LEU A 82 -4.95 2.19 -10.48
CA LEU A 82 -4.55 3.58 -10.27
C LEU A 82 -3.17 3.87 -10.87
N SER A 83 -2.24 2.92 -10.79
CA SER A 83 -0.88 3.05 -11.35
C SER A 83 -0.87 3.28 -12.87
N PHE A 84 -1.88 2.78 -13.58
CA PHE A 84 -2.02 2.97 -15.03
C PHE A 84 -2.05 4.46 -15.41
N TYR A 85 -2.72 5.28 -14.61
CA TYR A 85 -2.92 6.71 -14.86
C TYR A 85 -1.71 7.56 -14.48
N ARG A 86 -0.72 7.00 -13.77
CA ARG A 86 0.50 7.72 -13.36
C ARG A 86 1.30 8.27 -14.54
N ARG A 87 1.18 7.65 -15.71
CA ARG A 87 1.85 8.08 -16.94
C ARG A 87 1.29 9.39 -17.53
N ILE A 88 0.09 9.78 -17.12
CA ILE A 88 -0.56 11.01 -17.58
C ILE A 88 0.03 12.16 -16.77
N LYS A 89 0.82 13.02 -17.44
CA LYS A 89 1.64 14.04 -16.79
C LYS A 89 0.86 14.98 -15.86
N VAL A 90 -0.36 15.36 -16.24
CA VAL A 90 -1.18 16.28 -15.43
C VAL A 90 -1.72 15.62 -14.14
N LEU A 91 -1.78 14.29 -14.11
CA LEU A 91 -2.30 13.51 -12.99
C LEU A 91 -1.18 12.85 -12.16
N GLU A 92 0.07 12.91 -12.60
CA GLU A 92 1.17 12.11 -12.01
C GLU A 92 1.30 12.29 -10.49
N GLU A 93 1.23 13.54 -10.02
CA GLU A 93 1.33 13.89 -8.60
C GLU A 93 0.13 13.34 -7.81
N ASP A 94 -1.09 13.61 -8.30
CA ASP A 94 -2.35 13.17 -7.69
C ASP A 94 -2.41 11.63 -7.61
N ILE A 95 -2.01 10.93 -8.67
CA ILE A 95 -1.97 9.46 -8.70
C ILE A 95 -0.91 8.92 -7.74
N THR A 96 0.25 9.58 -7.66
CA THR A 96 1.30 9.18 -6.72
C THR A 96 0.84 9.36 -5.28
N LEU A 97 0.11 10.43 -4.98
CA LEU A 97 -0.53 10.63 -3.68
C LEU A 97 -1.56 9.53 -3.39
N GLY A 98 -2.46 9.22 -4.32
CA GLY A 98 -3.46 8.16 -4.14
C GLY A 98 -2.84 6.78 -3.90
N LEU A 99 -1.75 6.43 -4.60
CA LEU A 99 -1.00 5.19 -4.36
C LEU A 99 -0.36 5.17 -2.97
N SER A 100 0.20 6.30 -2.52
CA SER A 100 0.74 6.45 -1.18
C SER A 100 -0.35 6.29 -0.11
N GLN A 101 -1.53 6.87 -0.33
CA GLN A 101 -2.68 6.76 0.57
C GLN A 101 -3.18 5.31 0.70
N LEU A 102 -3.25 4.56 -0.40
CA LEU A 102 -3.58 3.14 -0.38
C LEU A 102 -2.59 2.35 0.51
N SER A 103 -1.29 2.54 0.28
CA SER A 103 -0.24 1.88 1.06
C SER A 103 -0.31 2.24 2.55
N ARG A 104 -0.50 3.52 2.86
CA ARG A 104 -0.66 4.02 4.23
C ARG A 104 -1.90 3.43 4.90
N MET A 105 -3.03 3.31 4.20
CA MET A 105 -4.25 2.71 4.73
C MET A 105 -4.03 1.25 5.15
N LYS A 106 -3.44 0.44 4.26
CA LYS A 106 -3.12 -0.97 4.54
C LYS A 106 -2.25 -1.10 5.79
N LYS A 107 -1.16 -0.34 5.86
CA LYS A 107 -0.24 -0.33 7.01
C LYS A 107 -0.92 0.11 8.30
N LYS A 108 -1.73 1.19 8.26
CA LYS A 108 -2.43 1.72 9.44
C LYS A 108 -3.46 0.73 9.97
N LYS A 109 -4.24 0.09 9.10
CA LYS A 109 -5.17 -0.99 9.48
C LYS A 109 -4.45 -2.12 10.21
N GLU A 110 -3.39 -2.65 9.61
CA GLU A 110 -2.61 -3.75 10.19
C GLU A 110 -2.05 -3.35 11.57
N THR A 111 -1.52 -2.12 11.67
CA THR A 111 -0.99 -1.59 12.93
C THR A 111 -2.08 -1.46 13.98
N LEU A 112 -3.24 -0.91 13.62
CA LEU A 112 -4.36 -0.72 14.55
C LEU A 112 -4.89 -2.07 15.05
N LEU A 113 -5.10 -3.04 14.16
CA LEU A 113 -5.53 -4.39 14.56
C LEU A 113 -4.50 -5.07 15.47
N ASN A 114 -3.21 -4.89 15.20
CA ASN A 114 -2.15 -5.42 16.07
C ASN A 114 -2.18 -4.78 17.47
N VAL A 115 -2.33 -3.45 17.55
CA VAL A 115 -2.44 -2.74 18.83
C VAL A 115 -3.71 -3.16 19.59
N LEU A 116 -4.84 -3.36 18.88
CA LEU A 116 -6.06 -3.87 19.51
C LEU A 116 -5.87 -5.27 20.09
N ASN A 117 -5.22 -6.18 19.35
CA ASN A 117 -4.95 -7.55 19.80
C ASN A 117 -4.03 -7.62 21.03
N GLN A 118 -3.17 -6.61 21.22
CA GLN A 118 -2.31 -6.52 22.40
C GLN A 118 -3.06 -6.04 23.64
N ARG A 119 -4.21 -5.37 23.46
CA ARG A 119 -4.91 -4.62 24.52
C ARG A 119 -6.24 -5.21 24.93
N PHE A 120 -6.97 -5.82 24.02
CA PHE A 120 -8.30 -6.35 24.26
C PHE A 120 -8.34 -7.83 23.86
N ASP A 121 -9.13 -8.62 24.58
CA ASP A 121 -9.46 -9.96 24.09
C ASP A 121 -10.34 -9.85 22.83
N PRO A 122 -10.08 -10.61 21.74
CA PRO A 122 -10.88 -10.56 20.51
C PRO A 122 -12.38 -10.86 20.70
N GLY A 123 -12.74 -11.54 21.78
CA GLY A 123 -14.11 -11.82 22.18
C GLY A 123 -14.87 -10.60 22.71
N GLU A 124 -14.16 -9.58 23.20
CA GLU A 124 -14.74 -8.39 23.80
C GLU A 124 -15.51 -7.51 22.80
N LEU A 125 -16.54 -6.84 23.30
CA LEU A 125 -17.34 -5.91 22.50
C LEU A 125 -16.51 -4.71 22.01
N SER A 126 -15.61 -4.20 22.87
CA SER A 126 -14.72 -3.08 22.55
C SER A 126 -13.81 -3.40 21.38
N TYR A 127 -13.14 -4.56 21.42
CA TYR A 127 -12.31 -5.04 20.31
C TYR A 127 -13.11 -5.10 19.00
N LYS A 128 -14.25 -5.81 19.02
CA LYS A 128 -15.11 -5.99 17.84
C LYS A 128 -15.57 -4.65 17.26
N LYS A 129 -15.89 -3.69 18.11
CA LYS A 129 -16.32 -2.36 17.68
C LYS A 129 -15.19 -1.61 16.97
N PHE A 130 -13.99 -1.54 17.55
CA PHE A 130 -12.86 -0.86 16.91
C PHE A 130 -12.41 -1.55 15.62
N ALA A 131 -12.35 -2.89 15.62
CA ALA A 131 -11.99 -3.66 14.43
C ALA A 131 -12.99 -3.45 13.28
N SER A 132 -14.31 -3.52 13.57
CA SER A 132 -15.36 -3.30 12.57
C SER A 132 -15.28 -1.90 11.97
N VAL A 133 -15.16 -0.86 12.81
CA VAL A 133 -15.04 0.53 12.33
C VAL A 133 -13.80 0.70 11.46
N THR A 134 -12.68 0.09 11.83
CA THR A 134 -11.44 0.15 11.03
C THR A 134 -11.63 -0.45 9.63
N LEU A 135 -12.33 -1.57 9.53
CA LEU A 135 -12.65 -2.22 8.24
C LEU A 135 -13.63 -1.37 7.40
N GLU A 136 -14.62 -0.76 8.04
CA GLU A 136 -15.56 0.15 7.36
C GLU A 136 -14.85 1.39 6.81
N VAL A 137 -13.90 1.94 7.56
CA VAL A 137 -13.08 3.09 7.13
C VAL A 137 -12.18 2.72 5.95
N GLU A 138 -11.54 1.55 5.97
CA GLU A 138 -10.77 1.03 4.83
C GLU A 138 -11.67 0.92 3.58
N LYS A 139 -12.87 0.36 3.74
CA LYS A 139 -13.85 0.24 2.65
C LYS A 139 -14.25 1.61 2.09
N LEU A 140 -14.43 2.61 2.95
CA LEU A 140 -14.79 3.97 2.52
C LEU A 140 -13.69 4.58 1.64
N LEU A 141 -12.42 4.43 2.02
CA LEU A 141 -11.29 4.88 1.20
C LEU A 141 -11.27 4.16 -0.16
N TYR A 142 -11.47 2.83 -0.19
CA TYR A 142 -11.53 2.10 -1.46
C TYR A 142 -12.71 2.54 -2.35
N LEU A 143 -13.88 2.84 -1.78
CA LEU A 143 -15.01 3.38 -2.55
C LEU A 143 -14.71 4.76 -3.14
N ASN A 144 -13.97 5.59 -2.41
CA ASN A 144 -13.55 6.90 -2.91
C ASN A 144 -12.51 6.76 -4.05
N ILE A 145 -11.52 5.88 -3.90
CA ILE A 145 -10.58 5.55 -4.98
C ILE A 145 -11.30 4.94 -6.19
N ARG A 146 -12.32 4.10 -5.99
CA ARG A 146 -13.15 3.58 -7.08
C ARG A 146 -13.83 4.71 -7.85
N SER A 147 -14.31 5.73 -7.14
CA SER A 147 -14.96 6.90 -7.73
C SER A 147 -13.96 7.75 -8.54
N VAL A 148 -12.73 7.90 -8.03
CA VAL A 148 -11.60 8.49 -8.78
C VAL A 148 -11.34 7.70 -10.07
N LEU A 149 -11.20 6.37 -9.99
CA LEU A 149 -10.95 5.52 -11.15
C LEU A 149 -12.06 5.61 -12.20
N ASN A 150 -13.33 5.65 -11.79
CA ASN A 150 -14.46 5.87 -12.70
C ASN A 150 -14.33 7.20 -13.45
N ARG A 151 -13.89 8.27 -12.76
CA ARG A 151 -13.71 9.59 -13.36
C ARG A 151 -12.51 9.65 -14.30
N LEU A 152 -11.42 8.99 -13.92
CA LEU A 152 -10.22 8.85 -14.76
C LEU A 152 -10.46 8.01 -16.01
N HIS A 153 -11.38 7.04 -15.94
CA HIS A 153 -11.75 6.22 -17.09
C HIS A 153 -12.38 7.01 -18.24
N VAL A 154 -13.10 8.10 -17.93
CA VAL A 154 -13.72 8.97 -18.93
C VAL A 154 -12.84 10.17 -19.33
N PHE A 155 -11.63 10.29 -18.76
CA PHE A 155 -10.71 11.37 -19.06
C PHE A 155 -9.90 11.08 -20.34
N ASP A 156 -10.04 11.93 -21.35
CA ASP A 156 -9.24 11.86 -22.58
C ASP A 156 -7.99 12.74 -22.48
N GLU A 157 -6.84 12.08 -22.32
CA GLU A 157 -5.52 12.72 -22.25
C GLU A 157 -5.16 13.46 -23.55
N ALA A 158 -5.49 12.89 -24.72
CA ALA A 158 -5.11 13.46 -26.00
C ALA A 158 -5.89 14.74 -26.29
N GLU A 159 -7.19 14.74 -25.99
CA GLU A 159 -8.03 15.93 -26.09
C GLU A 159 -7.59 17.01 -25.09
N TYR A 160 -7.33 16.63 -23.83
CA TYR A 160 -6.81 17.57 -22.83
C TYR A 160 -5.48 18.21 -23.29
N ALA A 161 -4.54 17.40 -23.76
CA ALA A 161 -3.25 17.90 -24.25
C ALA A 161 -3.40 18.81 -25.48
N ALA A 162 -4.34 18.50 -26.38
CA ALA A 162 -4.65 19.34 -27.53
C ALA A 162 -5.23 20.69 -27.11
N LEU A 163 -6.15 20.70 -26.14
CA LEU A 163 -6.74 21.93 -25.58
C LEU A 163 -5.66 22.81 -24.93
N MET A 164 -4.74 22.22 -24.15
CA MET A 164 -3.69 22.98 -23.48
C MET A 164 -2.61 23.51 -24.44
N LYS A 165 -2.37 22.83 -25.58
CA LYS A 165 -1.42 23.26 -26.61
C LYS A 165 -2.00 24.29 -27.57
N SER A 166 -3.29 24.18 -27.92
CA SER A 166 -3.92 25.11 -28.85
C SER A 166 -4.33 26.39 -28.13
N LYS A 167 -3.60 27.48 -28.34
CA LYS A 167 -4.13 28.82 -28.05
C LYS A 167 -5.24 29.12 -29.07
N SER A 168 -6.45 28.67 -28.76
CA SER A 168 -7.76 29.17 -29.23
C SER A 168 -8.05 29.31 -30.75
N SER A 169 -7.16 28.97 -31.68
CA SER A 169 -7.38 29.36 -33.10
C SER A 169 -8.36 28.49 -33.89
N LYS A 170 -8.66 27.25 -33.44
CA LYS A 170 -9.54 26.31 -34.14
C LYS A 170 -10.91 26.09 -33.49
N ILE A 171 -11.08 26.54 -32.24
CA ILE A 171 -12.29 26.30 -31.44
C ILE A 171 -12.89 27.65 -31.04
N PRO A 172 -14.21 27.87 -31.20
CA PRO A 172 -14.86 29.09 -30.71
C PRO A 172 -14.54 29.34 -29.24
N PRO A 173 -14.25 30.59 -28.81
CA PRO A 173 -13.80 30.90 -27.46
C PRO A 173 -14.73 30.37 -26.35
N LYS A 174 -16.05 30.45 -26.55
CA LYS A 174 -17.05 29.92 -25.61
C LYS A 174 -16.93 28.41 -25.43
N LEU A 175 -16.80 27.67 -26.54
CA LEU A 175 -16.67 26.21 -26.52
C LEU A 175 -15.33 25.78 -25.92
N PHE A 176 -14.26 26.55 -26.16
CA PHE A 176 -12.96 26.34 -25.51
C PHE A 176 -13.08 26.47 -23.99
N GLN A 177 -13.71 27.54 -23.50
CA GLN A 177 -13.94 27.74 -22.06
C GLN A 177 -14.77 26.62 -21.42
N GLU A 178 -15.86 26.20 -22.07
CA GLU A 178 -16.70 25.10 -21.58
C GLU A 178 -15.92 23.78 -21.50
N LYS A 179 -15.14 23.44 -22.53
CA LYS A 179 -14.28 22.25 -22.49
C LYS A 179 -13.22 22.33 -21.41
N THR A 180 -12.53 23.47 -21.28
CA THR A 180 -11.54 23.67 -20.20
C THR A 180 -12.18 23.51 -18.84
N LYS A 181 -13.41 24.01 -18.64
CA LYS A 181 -14.14 23.83 -17.39
C LYS A 181 -14.41 22.35 -17.10
N VAL A 182 -14.92 21.58 -18.06
CA VAL A 182 -15.18 20.14 -17.89
C VAL A 182 -13.91 19.40 -17.47
N TYR A 183 -12.78 19.69 -18.11
CA TYR A 183 -11.50 19.07 -17.75
C TYR A 183 -10.99 19.50 -16.36
N ASN A 184 -11.13 20.76 -16.01
CA ASN A 184 -10.79 21.22 -14.66
C ASN A 184 -11.70 20.57 -13.61
N ASP A 185 -12.98 20.39 -13.88
CA ASP A 185 -13.91 19.70 -12.97
C ASP A 185 -13.49 18.24 -12.74
N TYR A 186 -12.93 17.56 -13.76
CA TYR A 186 -12.32 16.23 -13.58
C TYR A 186 -11.14 16.28 -12.61
N LEU A 187 -10.20 17.20 -12.82
CA LEU A 187 -8.98 17.31 -12.02
C LEU A 187 -9.28 17.73 -10.57
N SER A 188 -10.17 18.71 -10.39
CA SER A 188 -10.63 19.15 -9.07
C SER A 188 -11.29 18.02 -8.30
N TYR A 189 -12.17 17.25 -8.95
CA TYR A 189 -12.80 16.09 -8.30
C TYR A 189 -11.77 15.08 -7.80
N VAL A 190 -10.76 14.74 -8.62
CA VAL A 190 -9.70 13.82 -8.21
C VAL A 190 -8.98 14.36 -6.97
N LYS A 191 -8.62 15.65 -6.97
CA LYS A 191 -7.95 16.29 -5.83
C LYS A 191 -8.79 16.29 -4.57
N ASP A 192 -10.07 16.65 -4.67
CA ASP A 192 -10.99 16.71 -3.53
C ASP A 192 -11.23 15.30 -2.94
N SER A 193 -11.36 14.29 -3.80
CA SER A 193 -11.40 12.89 -3.37
C SER A 193 -10.12 12.48 -2.64
N LEU A 194 -8.94 12.81 -3.16
CA LEU A 194 -7.68 12.50 -2.49
C LEU A 194 -7.51 13.27 -1.17
N HIS A 195 -7.99 14.51 -1.09
CA HIS A 195 -8.01 15.27 0.15
C HIS A 195 -8.90 14.60 1.22
N THR A 196 -10.09 14.16 0.81
CA THR A 196 -11.00 13.38 1.67
C THR A 196 -10.34 12.11 2.19
N ASN A 197 -9.56 11.41 1.36
CA ASN A 197 -8.78 10.25 1.80
C ASN A 197 -7.74 10.59 2.86
N GLU A 198 -7.12 11.78 2.79
CA GLU A 198 -6.15 12.21 3.78
C GLU A 198 -6.82 12.49 5.14
N GLU A 199 -8.02 13.08 5.15
CA GLU A 199 -8.81 13.25 6.38
C GLU A 199 -9.11 11.90 7.05
N ILE A 200 -9.49 10.90 6.25
CA ILE A 200 -9.73 9.54 6.72
C ILE A 200 -8.47 8.95 7.37
N LEU A 201 -7.32 9.07 6.70
CA LEU A 201 -6.05 8.58 7.22
C LEU A 201 -5.64 9.29 8.52
N LEU A 202 -5.89 10.60 8.60
CA LEU A 202 -5.64 11.38 9.81
C LEU A 202 -6.53 10.92 10.97
N LYS A 203 -7.80 10.62 10.73
CA LYS A 203 -8.69 10.07 11.78
C LYS A 203 -8.22 8.71 12.30
N LEU A 204 -7.67 7.86 11.42
CA LEU A 204 -7.05 6.60 11.86
C LEU A 204 -5.77 6.84 12.68
N ASP A 205 -4.97 7.85 12.35
CA ASP A 205 -3.80 8.23 13.14
C ASP A 205 -4.18 8.74 14.53
N GLN A 206 -5.23 9.56 14.62
CA GLN A 206 -5.78 10.01 15.90
C GLN A 206 -6.26 8.81 16.73
N LEU A 207 -7.03 7.90 16.13
CA LEU A 207 -7.52 6.71 16.83
C LEU A 207 -6.37 5.82 17.31
N LEU A 208 -5.35 5.59 16.47
CA LEU A 208 -4.19 4.80 16.84
C LEU A 208 -3.43 5.43 18.03
N LEU A 209 -3.26 6.75 18.01
CA LEU A 209 -2.63 7.49 19.10
C LEU A 209 -3.44 7.34 20.40
N GLU A 210 -4.76 7.56 20.36
CA GLU A 210 -5.62 7.43 21.54
C GLU A 210 -5.58 6.02 22.12
N ILE A 211 -5.67 4.98 21.27
CA ILE A 211 -5.56 3.59 21.74
C ILE A 211 -4.17 3.33 22.34
N SER A 212 -3.10 3.90 21.77
CA SER A 212 -1.74 3.72 22.31
C SER A 212 -1.53 4.36 23.68
N ARG A 213 -2.26 5.45 23.98
CA ARG A 213 -2.19 6.18 25.26
C ARG A 213 -2.92 5.48 26.41
N LEU A 214 -3.78 4.51 26.13
CA LEU A 214 -4.50 3.77 27.18
C LEU A 214 -3.56 3.02 28.15
N ASP A 215 -2.28 2.77 27.79
CA ASP A 215 -1.28 2.15 28.68
C ASP A 215 -0.31 3.15 29.32
N SER A 216 -0.28 4.41 28.87
CA SER A 216 0.60 5.39 29.49
C SER A 216 -0.06 5.86 30.78
N PHE A 217 0.45 5.38 31.92
CA PHE A 217 0.13 6.00 33.20
C PHE A 217 0.47 7.49 33.11
N GLU A 218 -0.51 8.36 33.28
CA GLU A 218 -0.20 9.77 33.47
C GLU A 218 0.57 9.91 34.80
N ALA A 219 1.47 10.88 34.94
CA ALA A 219 2.30 11.01 36.15
C ALA A 219 1.44 11.05 37.44
N GLY A 220 0.21 11.58 37.34
CA GLY A 220 -0.77 11.57 38.45
C GLY A 220 -1.41 10.21 38.73
N ASP A 221 -1.50 9.30 37.75
CA ASP A 221 -2.03 7.95 37.94
C ASP A 221 -1.03 7.05 38.67
N ILE A 222 0.28 7.24 38.42
CA ILE A 222 1.36 6.49 39.09
C ILE A 222 1.38 6.75 40.59
N GLU A 223 1.24 8.02 41.00
CA GLU A 223 1.20 8.41 42.42
C GLU A 223 -0.03 7.87 43.15
N GLN A 224 -1.12 7.59 42.42
CA GLN A 224 -2.35 7.02 42.98
C GLN A 224 -2.35 5.49 43.00
N MET A 225 -1.35 4.82 42.41
CA MET A 225 -1.29 3.36 42.43
C MET A 225 -1.05 2.84 43.86
N PRO A 226 -1.73 1.76 44.29
CA PRO A 226 -1.59 1.22 45.64
C PRO A 226 -0.12 0.92 46.02
N CYS A 227 0.65 0.36 45.07
CA CYS A 227 2.07 0.07 45.26
C CYS A 227 2.90 1.33 45.59
N MET A 228 2.59 2.47 44.96
CA MET A 228 3.33 3.71 45.18
C MET A 228 2.94 4.36 46.51
N GLN A 229 1.67 4.29 46.88
CA GLN A 229 1.20 4.69 48.21
C GLN A 229 1.81 3.84 49.33
N ASP A 230 1.94 2.54 49.11
CA ASP A 230 2.59 1.63 50.06
C ASP A 230 4.08 1.96 50.23
N ILE A 231 4.79 2.26 49.13
CA ILE A 231 6.18 2.75 49.17
C ILE A 231 6.29 4.05 49.97
N ASP A 232 5.41 5.01 49.73
CA ASP A 232 5.39 6.28 50.47
C ASP A 232 5.12 6.09 51.96
N GLN A 233 4.23 5.15 52.32
CA GLN A 233 4.01 4.77 53.70
C GLN A 233 5.27 4.15 54.32
N LEU A 234 5.93 3.22 53.65
CA LEU A 234 7.19 2.60 54.12
C LEU A 234 8.31 3.65 54.31
N ILE A 235 8.41 4.64 53.43
CA ILE A 235 9.34 5.77 53.57
C ILE A 235 9.01 6.62 54.81
N LYS A 236 7.72 6.85 55.10
CA LYS A 236 7.31 7.57 56.33
C LYS A 236 7.64 6.76 57.59
N HIS A 237 7.37 5.46 57.58
CA HIS A 237 7.66 4.58 58.72
C HIS A 237 9.15 4.49 59.01
N THR A 238 10.01 4.36 57.99
CA THR A 238 11.48 4.31 58.18
C THR A 238 12.06 5.59 58.79
N LYS A 239 11.45 6.76 58.56
CA LYS A 239 11.85 8.02 59.23
C LYS A 239 11.55 8.03 60.73
N LEU A 240 10.52 7.29 61.18
CA LEU A 240 10.17 7.17 62.60
C LEU A 240 11.15 6.29 63.39
N TYR A 241 11.87 5.39 62.72
CA TYR A 241 12.89 4.52 63.34
C TYR A 241 14.28 5.18 63.46
N ARG A 242 14.42 6.45 63.09
CA ARG A 242 15.69 7.20 63.14
C ARG A 242 15.84 8.06 64.41
N GLN A 243 15.02 7.79 65.43
CA GLN A 243 15.12 8.37 66.78
C GLN A 243 15.92 7.47 67.72
#